data_AF-A0A3E0INU1-F1
#
_entry.id   AF-A0A3E0INU1-F1
#
_cell.length_a   1.000
_cell.length_b   1.000
_cell.length_c   1.000
_cell.angle_alpha   90.00
_cell.angle_beta   90.00
_cell.angle_gamma   90.00
#
_symmetry.space_group_name_H-M   'P 1'
#
loop_
_entity.id
_entity.type
_entity.pdbx_description
1 polymer ?
#
loop_
_entity_poly.entity_id
_entity_poly.type
_entity_poly.pdbx_seq_one_letter_code
_entity_poly.pdbx_strand_id
1 'polypeptide(L)'
;LKAAHFQTPDISYFCSYQLSRRTVDAPRYGLNHMMNFYNLDFKGHHDALNDAKACAMITYRLLQHYPSLNDVLKIYGKQLQDKDVL
;
A
#
# COMPACT_ATOMS: atom_id res chain seq x y z
N LEU A 1 -8.57 -14.60 -8.41
CA LEU A 1 -9.48 -14.45 -9.57
C LEU A 1 -9.54 -15.72 -10.38
N LYS A 2 -8.38 -16.27 -10.78
CA LYS A 2 -8.26 -17.58 -11.43
C LYS A 2 -9.05 -18.74 -10.79
N ALA A 3 -8.97 -18.90 -9.46
CA ALA A 3 -9.71 -19.96 -8.74
C ALA A 3 -11.24 -19.82 -8.82
N ALA A 4 -11.75 -18.62 -9.12
CA ALA A 4 -13.16 -18.34 -9.36
C ALA A 4 -13.46 -18.16 -10.85
N HIS A 5 -12.53 -18.53 -11.74
CA HIS A 5 -12.62 -18.39 -13.20
C HIS A 5 -12.87 -16.95 -13.69
N PHE A 6 -12.46 -15.94 -12.92
CA PHE A 6 -12.50 -14.55 -13.34
C PHE A 6 -11.19 -14.12 -14.00
N GLN A 7 -11.31 -13.28 -15.02
CA GLN A 7 -10.16 -12.59 -15.61
C GLN A 7 -9.56 -11.60 -14.61
N THR A 8 -8.24 -11.52 -14.58
CA THR A 8 -7.52 -10.52 -13.81
C THR A 8 -7.69 -9.15 -14.48
N PRO A 9 -8.20 -8.12 -13.77
CA PRO A 9 -8.41 -6.81 -14.36
C PRO A 9 -7.07 -6.13 -14.64
N ASP A 10 -7.02 -5.34 -15.72
CA ASP A 10 -5.88 -4.50 -16.03
C ASP A 10 -5.88 -3.27 -15.12
N ILE A 11 -5.20 -3.39 -13.99
CA ILE A 11 -5.04 -2.30 -13.03
C ILE A 11 -3.59 -2.17 -12.59
N SER A 12 -3.14 -0.92 -12.49
CA SER A 12 -1.87 -0.58 -11.85
C SER A 12 -2.06 -0.40 -10.35
N TYR A 13 -1.10 -0.89 -9.57
CA TYR A 13 -1.07 -0.71 -8.13
C TYR A 13 0.36 -0.46 -7.64
N PHE A 14 0.49 0.10 -6.45
CA PHE A 14 1.76 0.10 -5.71
C PHE A 14 1.51 -0.39 -4.29
N CYS A 15 2.55 -0.94 -3.67
CA CYS A 15 2.45 -1.48 -2.32
C CYS A 15 2.87 -0.41 -1.29
N SER A 16 1.97 0.01 -0.41
CA SER A 16 2.23 1.02 0.62
C SER A 16 3.41 0.66 1.51
N TYR A 17 3.59 -0.61 1.89
CA TYR A 17 4.76 -1.09 2.62
C TYR A 17 6.08 -0.83 1.87
N GLN A 18 6.11 -1.16 0.57
CA GLN A 18 7.28 -0.95 -0.27
C GLN A 18 7.55 0.54 -0.51
N LEU A 19 6.50 1.36 -0.56
CA LEU A 19 6.61 2.80 -0.65
C LEU A 19 7.16 3.39 0.66
N SER A 20 6.70 2.93 1.83
CA SER A 20 7.21 3.39 3.13
C SER A 20 8.73 3.21 3.24
N ARG A 21 9.24 2.04 2.86
CA ARG A 21 10.69 1.71 2.87
C ARG A 21 11.55 2.65 2.02
N ARG A 22 10.96 3.32 1.04
CA ARG A 22 11.66 4.23 0.12
C ARG A 22 11.46 5.70 0.44
N THR A 23 10.49 6.01 1.30
CA THR A 23 10.02 7.39 1.50
C THR A 23 10.41 7.93 2.86
N VAL A 24 10.37 7.11 3.90
CA VAL A 24 10.64 7.51 5.28
C VAL A 24 11.68 6.61 5.90
N ASP A 25 12.44 7.15 6.86
CA ASP A 25 13.36 6.37 7.67
C ASP A 25 12.67 5.92 8.95
N ALA A 26 12.44 4.61 9.07
CA ALA A 26 11.82 4.00 10.24
C ALA A 26 12.45 2.63 10.53
N PRO A 27 12.48 2.20 11.81
CA PRO A 27 13.09 0.93 12.17
C PRO A 27 12.34 -0.28 11.62
N ARG A 28 11.01 -0.17 11.47
CA ARG A 28 10.14 -1.23 10.91
C ARG A 28 8.98 -0.58 10.15
N TYR A 29 8.54 -1.24 9.08
CA TYR A 29 7.58 -0.69 8.12
C TYR A 29 6.23 -1.42 8.07
N GLY A 30 6.02 -2.42 8.94
CA GLY A 30 4.73 -3.10 9.03
C GLY A 30 3.62 -2.17 9.52
N LEU A 31 2.35 -2.50 9.23
CA LEU A 31 1.18 -1.64 9.46
C LEU A 31 1.17 -1.01 10.87
N ASN A 32 1.27 -1.82 11.93
CA ASN A 32 1.29 -1.32 13.31
C ASN A 32 2.43 -0.31 13.58
N HIS A 33 3.61 -0.53 13.00
CA HIS A 33 4.75 0.36 13.19
C HIS A 33 4.55 1.68 12.43
N MET A 34 3.93 1.63 11.25
CA MET A 34 3.62 2.82 10.47
C MET A 34 2.46 3.62 11.06
N MET A 35 1.49 2.96 11.70
CA MET A 35 0.47 3.64 12.49
C MET A 35 1.11 4.40 13.65
N ASN A 36 2.01 3.76 14.41
CA ASN A 36 2.74 4.42 15.49
C ASN A 36 3.61 5.57 14.98
N PHE A 37 4.38 5.35 13.90
CA PHE A 37 5.24 6.37 13.28
C PHE A 37 4.46 7.63 12.88
N TYR A 38 3.23 7.45 12.41
CA TYR A 38 2.35 8.55 12.01
C TYR A 38 1.35 8.97 13.10
N ASN A 39 1.46 8.48 14.34
CA ASN A 39 0.52 8.76 15.43
C ASN A 39 -0.95 8.53 15.02
N LEU A 40 -1.25 7.38 14.42
CA LEU A 40 -2.58 6.95 14.03
C LEU A 40 -3.14 5.97 15.08
N ASP A 41 -4.32 6.26 15.63
CA ASP A 41 -5.01 5.41 16.61
C ASP A 41 -6.24 4.74 15.96
N PHE A 42 -6.00 3.70 15.16
CA PHE A 42 -7.06 2.81 14.70
C PHE A 42 -7.15 1.62 15.65
N LYS A 43 -8.20 1.59 16.47
CA LYS A 43 -8.46 0.53 17.45
C LYS A 43 -9.08 -0.69 16.77
N GLY A 44 -8.86 -1.87 17.34
CA GLY A 44 -9.39 -3.14 16.82
C GLY A 44 -8.43 -3.80 15.83
N HIS A 45 -7.30 -4.27 16.35
CA HIS A 45 -6.37 -5.11 15.59
C HIS A 45 -7.14 -6.32 15.03
N HIS A 46 -7.04 -6.55 13.72
CA HIS A 46 -7.75 -7.59 12.93
C HIS A 46 -9.14 -7.24 12.39
N ASP A 47 -9.58 -5.98 12.45
CA ASP A 47 -10.70 -5.51 11.62
C ASP A 47 -10.17 -5.05 10.25
N ALA A 48 -10.53 -5.79 9.20
CA ALA A 48 -10.13 -5.49 7.82
C ALA A 48 -10.51 -4.06 7.39
N LEU A 49 -11.61 -3.51 7.91
CA LEU A 49 -12.01 -2.14 7.64
C LEU A 49 -11.06 -1.13 8.28
N ASN A 50 -10.65 -1.36 9.52
CA ASN A 50 -9.71 -0.47 10.21
C ASN A 50 -8.31 -0.57 9.62
N ASP A 51 -7.87 -1.77 9.24
CA ASP A 51 -6.61 -1.98 8.53
C ASP A 51 -6.60 -1.24 7.18
N ALA A 52 -7.71 -1.26 6.44
CA ALA A 52 -7.84 -0.52 5.18
C ALA A 52 -7.78 1.00 5.40
N LYS A 53 -8.46 1.53 6.43
CA LYS A 53 -8.41 2.96 6.79
C LYS A 53 -6.99 3.38 7.20
N ALA A 54 -6.31 2.58 8.00
CA ALA A 54 -4.93 2.82 8.39
C ALA A 54 -4.01 2.82 7.16
N CYS A 55 -4.13 1.81 6.28
CA CYS A 55 -3.37 1.75 5.03
C CYS A 55 -3.60 2.97 4.14
N ALA A 56 -4.85 3.43 4.01
CA ALA A 56 -5.19 4.61 3.21
C ALA A 56 -4.54 5.88 3.79
N MET A 57 -4.63 6.09 5.10
CA MET A 57 -4.04 7.24 5.76
C MET A 57 -2.51 7.25 5.68
N ILE A 58 -1.87 6.10 5.90
CA ILE A 58 -0.42 5.94 5.73
C ILE A 58 -0.03 6.25 4.29
N THR A 59 -0.75 5.69 3.31
CA THR A 59 -0.49 5.94 1.89
C THR A 59 -0.61 7.41 1.54
N TYR A 60 -1.68 8.08 2.00
CA TYR A 60 -1.86 9.51 1.78
C TYR A 60 -0.68 10.34 2.31
N ARG A 61 -0.19 10.03 3.52
CA ARG A 61 0.97 10.71 4.10
C ARG A 61 2.26 10.46 3.32
N LEU A 62 2.49 9.24 2.85
CA LEU A 62 3.63 8.91 2.00
C LEU A 62 3.59 9.68 0.67
N LEU A 63 2.41 9.80 0.05
CA LEU A 63 2.24 10.50 -1.22
C LEU A 63 2.58 12.00 -1.12
N GLN A 64 2.53 12.62 0.07
CA GLN A 64 2.95 14.02 0.26
C GLN A 64 4.45 14.25 0.01
N HIS A 65 5.26 13.19 -0.04
CA HIS A 65 6.70 13.27 -0.36
C HIS A 65 7.00 13.25 -1.87
N TYR A 66 5.96 13.15 -2.71
CA TYR A 66 6.10 13.05 -4.15
C TYR A 66 5.34 14.19 -4.84
N PRO A 67 5.80 14.67 -6.01
CA PRO A 67 5.11 15.74 -6.74
C PRO A 67 3.70 15.36 -7.19
N SER A 68 3.48 14.08 -7.56
CA SER A 68 2.18 13.59 -7.99
C SER A 68 2.03 12.07 -7.80
N LEU A 69 0.78 11.60 -7.82
CA LEU A 69 0.46 10.16 -7.87
C LEU A 69 1.01 9.51 -9.16
N ASN A 70 1.00 10.24 -10.27
CA ASN A 70 1.49 9.71 -11.55
C ASN A 70 2.99 9.40 -11.49
N ASP A 71 3.78 10.22 -10.79
CA ASP A 71 5.21 9.96 -10.59
C ASP A 71 5.44 8.69 -9.76
N VAL A 72 4.62 8.49 -8.72
CA VAL A 72 4.66 7.28 -7.88
C VAL A 72 4.31 6.05 -8.71
N LEU A 73 3.26 6.10 -9.53
CA LEU A 73 2.86 5.00 -10.40
C LEU A 73 3.91 4.71 -11.48
N LYS A 74 4.56 5.74 -12.03
CA LYS A 74 5.62 5.58 -13.03
C LYS A 74 6.85 4.86 -12.48
N ILE A 75 7.22 5.13 -11.22
CA ILE A 75 8.45 4.60 -10.62
C ILE A 75 8.20 3.27 -9.88
N TYR A 76 7.09 3.18 -9.15
CA TYR A 76 6.80 2.06 -8.24
C TYR A 76 5.56 1.24 -8.61
N GLY A 77 4.82 1.68 -9.63
CA GLY A 77 3.65 0.98 -10.11
C GLY A 77 3.99 -0.39 -10.64
N LYS A 78 3.07 -1.33 -10.41
CA LYS A 78 3.09 -2.68 -10.90
C LYS A 78 1.76 -2.96 -11.57
N GLN A 79 1.78 -3.73 -12.66
CA GLN A 79 0.56 -4.26 -13.22
C GLN A 79 0.11 -5.47 -12.41
N LEU A 80 -1.18 -5.51 -12.09
CA LEU A 80 -1.77 -6.69 -11.50
C LEU A 80 -1.78 -7.80 -12.55
N GLN A 81 -1.03 -8.86 -12.28
CA GLN A 81 -0.89 -10.01 -13.16
C GLN A 81 -1.04 -11.29 -12.34
N ASP A 82 -1.53 -12.35 -12.97
CA ASP A 82 -1.56 -13.68 -12.36
C ASP A 82 -0.13 -14.17 -12.15
N LYS A 83 0.14 -14.73 -10.97
CA LYS A 83 1.48 -15.19 -10.57
C LYS A 83 2.05 -16.28 -11.48
N ASP A 84 1.19 -17.01 -12.18
CA ASP A 84 1.56 -18.12 -13.05
C ASP A 84 1.99 -17.67 -14.46
N VAL A 85 2.00 -16.36 -14.73
CA VAL A 85 2.40 -15.75 -16.01
C VAL A 85 3.83 -15.18 -15.95
N LEU A 86 4.49 -15.27 -14.79
CA LEU A 86 5.89 -14.90 -14.55
C LEU A 86 6.82 -16.10 -14.69
#